data_AF-A0A1C2AD95-F1
#
_entry.id   AF-A0A1C2AD95-F1
#
_cell.length_a   1.000
_cell.length_b   1.000
_cell.length_c   1.000
_cell.angle_alpha   90.00
_cell.angle_beta   90.00
_cell.angle_gamma   90.00
#
_symmetry.space_group_name_H-M   'P 1'
#
loop_
_entity.id
_entity.type
_entity.pdbx_description
1 polymer ?
#
loop_
_entity_poly.entity_id
_entity_poly.type
_entity_poly.pdbx_seq_one_letter_code
_entity_poly.pdbx_strand_id
1 'polypeptide(L)'
;KLINHKLIQPYRYKQNFISAFYKSGIPGLIGGIILACGFSGYVFAMYNTTVANTNFIIQTQTLFLAIFGYIFLKEKINLITLTSIILAISGIILMVGSSLTVGQMSGNIAAFIMPISFATLILIVRKFPSVDMVPLQFIAGIIALIIGYFMSKTIFISLNDIFLGFLAGFFQLGFGFILITIGARSTPSALVGIIMLSEAVLGPFWAWMFINENPPTSVLIGGLIVIFAVLIQFLSVMKKKSATN
;
A
#
# COMPACT_ATOMS: atom_id res chain seq x y z
N LYS A 1 24.11 9.20 -6.52
CA LYS A 1 25.14 9.35 -5.46
C LYS A 1 24.62 9.32 -4.01
N LEU A 2 23.34 9.65 -3.72
CA LEU A 2 22.77 9.61 -2.35
C LEU A 2 22.20 8.25 -1.91
N ILE A 3 21.98 7.30 -2.82
CA ILE A 3 21.37 5.99 -2.53
C ILE A 3 22.39 5.00 -1.94
N ASN A 4 23.68 5.12 -2.29
CA ASN A 4 24.70 4.14 -1.91
C ASN A 4 25.15 4.21 -0.43
N HIS A 5 24.87 5.29 0.30
CA HIS A 5 25.39 5.45 1.66
C HIS A 5 24.46 4.96 2.78
N LYS A 6 23.16 4.78 2.53
CA LYS A 6 22.19 4.39 3.58
C LYS A 6 21.93 2.89 3.65
N LEU A 7 22.19 2.14 2.59
CA LEU A 7 21.92 0.70 2.54
C LEU A 7 23.04 -0.18 3.14
N ILE A 8 24.22 0.39 3.45
CA ILE A 8 25.45 -0.40 3.71
C ILE A 8 25.99 -0.27 5.16
N GLN A 9 25.38 0.54 6.05
CA GLN A 9 25.88 0.68 7.43
C GLN A 9 24.81 0.44 8.50
N PRO A 10 24.58 -0.82 8.92
CA PRO A 10 23.68 -1.13 10.04
C PRO A 10 24.15 -0.52 11.38
N TYR A 11 25.45 -0.22 11.53
CA TYR A 11 26.01 0.35 12.76
C TYR A 11 25.65 1.82 13.01
N ARG A 12 25.38 2.62 11.97
CA ARG A 12 25.06 4.06 12.12
C ARG A 12 23.57 4.32 12.39
N TYR A 13 22.72 3.29 12.33
CA TYR A 13 21.28 3.37 12.59
C TYR A 13 20.93 3.26 14.09
N LYS A 14 21.71 2.52 14.90
CA LYS A 14 21.41 2.31 16.33
C LYS A 14 21.37 3.60 17.17
N GLN A 15 22.27 4.57 16.93
CA GLN A 15 22.22 5.88 17.60
C GLN A 15 21.14 6.82 17.01
N ASN A 16 20.59 6.48 15.85
CA ASN A 16 19.59 7.29 15.15
C ASN A 16 18.15 6.76 15.29
N PHE A 17 17.94 5.56 15.84
CA PHE A 17 16.59 4.99 15.97
C PHE A 17 15.72 5.80 16.91
N ILE A 18 16.16 6.00 18.17
CA ILE A 18 15.42 6.80 19.14
C ILE A 18 15.23 8.24 18.65
N SER A 19 16.28 8.85 18.08
CA SER A 19 16.17 10.21 17.55
C SER A 19 15.26 10.29 16.32
N ALA A 20 15.08 9.21 15.55
CA ALA A 20 14.09 9.14 14.47
C ALA A 20 12.66 9.19 15.00
N PHE A 21 12.35 8.54 16.14
CA PHE A 21 11.03 8.66 16.77
C PHE A 21 10.74 10.12 17.16
N TYR A 22 11.67 10.76 17.86
CA TYR A 22 11.54 12.18 18.22
C TYR A 22 11.40 13.10 17.01
N LYS A 23 12.16 12.86 15.93
CA LYS A 23 12.09 13.65 14.69
C LYS A 23 10.81 13.41 13.90
N SER A 24 10.28 12.19 13.92
CA SER A 24 8.99 11.86 13.29
C SER A 24 7.84 12.57 14.00
N GLY A 25 7.96 12.75 15.32
CA GLY A 25 7.07 13.57 16.14
C GLY A 25 5.59 13.26 15.97
N ILE A 26 4.77 14.30 16.06
CA ILE A 26 3.31 14.21 15.94
C ILE A 26 2.87 13.65 14.56
N PRO A 27 3.47 14.03 13.41
CA PRO A 27 3.13 13.43 12.13
C PRO A 27 3.35 11.92 12.08
N GLY A 28 4.46 11.43 12.65
CA GLY A 28 4.75 10.00 12.76
C GLY A 28 3.73 9.26 13.63
N LEU A 29 3.32 9.85 14.76
CA LEU A 29 2.33 9.27 15.65
C LEU A 29 0.93 9.20 15.01
N ILE A 30 0.44 10.32 14.46
CA ILE A 30 -0.88 10.39 13.83
C ILE A 30 -0.93 9.46 12.61
N GLY A 31 0.11 9.47 11.78
CA GLY A 31 0.21 8.57 10.64
C GLY A 31 0.23 7.10 11.06
N GLY A 32 0.89 6.79 12.19
CA GLY A 32 0.94 5.44 12.74
C GLY A 32 -0.41 4.95 13.22
N ILE A 33 -1.16 5.79 13.95
CA ILE A 33 -2.52 5.48 14.40
C ILE A 33 -3.45 5.23 13.20
N ILE A 34 -3.42 6.13 12.21
CA ILE A 34 -4.26 6.00 11.01
C ILE A 34 -3.90 4.72 10.24
N LEU A 35 -2.61 4.42 10.09
CA LEU A 35 -2.15 3.21 9.41
C LEU A 35 -2.52 1.93 10.17
N ALA A 36 -2.51 1.96 11.51
CA ALA A 36 -2.96 0.84 12.34
C ALA A 36 -4.44 0.50 12.11
N CYS A 37 -5.29 1.52 11.98
CA CYS A 37 -6.70 1.32 11.60
C CYS A 37 -6.81 0.66 10.22
N GLY A 38 -5.94 1.06 9.27
CA GLY A 38 -5.84 0.44 7.95
C GLY A 38 -5.46 -1.04 8.03
N PHE A 39 -4.40 -1.39 8.75
CA PHE A 39 -4.00 -2.79 8.95
C PHE A 39 -5.09 -3.61 9.62
N SER A 40 -5.78 -3.05 10.62
CA SER A 40 -6.87 -3.75 11.31
C SER A 40 -8.06 -3.98 10.36
N GLY A 41 -8.41 -2.97 9.55
CA GLY A 41 -9.45 -3.09 8.52
C GLY A 41 -9.09 -4.11 7.43
N TYR A 42 -7.82 -4.17 7.02
CA TYR A 42 -7.31 -5.19 6.10
C TYR A 42 -7.45 -6.60 6.65
N VAL A 43 -6.98 -6.83 7.88
CA VAL A 43 -7.09 -8.15 8.52
C VAL A 43 -8.55 -8.54 8.66
N PHE A 44 -9.43 -7.63 9.11
CA PHE A 44 -10.86 -7.89 9.19
C PHE A 44 -11.46 -8.23 7.82
N ALA A 45 -11.08 -7.52 6.76
CA ALA A 45 -11.53 -7.82 5.41
C ALA A 45 -11.13 -9.24 4.97
N MET A 46 -9.88 -9.65 5.22
CA MET A 46 -9.40 -10.99 4.89
C MET A 46 -10.16 -12.13 5.57
N TYR A 47 -10.83 -11.88 6.71
CA TYR A 47 -11.70 -12.86 7.36
C TYR A 47 -13.14 -12.86 6.82
N ASN A 48 -13.58 -11.81 6.13
CA ASN A 48 -14.99 -11.58 5.79
C ASN A 48 -15.25 -11.44 4.27
N THR A 49 -14.22 -11.44 3.44
CA THR A 49 -14.32 -11.43 1.97
C THR A 49 -13.13 -12.17 1.35
N THR A 50 -13.08 -12.30 0.02
CA THR A 50 -12.00 -13.00 -0.67
C THR A 50 -10.70 -12.19 -0.68
N VAL A 51 -9.57 -12.87 -0.88
CA VAL A 51 -8.25 -12.25 -1.04
C VAL A 51 -8.26 -11.30 -2.23
N ALA A 52 -8.84 -11.73 -3.36
CA ALA A 52 -8.99 -10.91 -4.55
C ALA A 52 -9.80 -9.62 -4.29
N ASN A 53 -10.96 -9.72 -3.63
CA ASN A 53 -11.80 -8.56 -3.32
C ASN A 53 -11.09 -7.54 -2.42
N THR A 54 -10.47 -8.04 -1.35
CA THR A 54 -9.68 -7.20 -0.44
C THR A 54 -8.59 -6.46 -1.20
N ASN A 55 -7.84 -7.16 -2.06
CA ASN A 55 -6.76 -6.57 -2.83
C ASN A 55 -7.29 -5.48 -3.77
N PHE A 56 -8.35 -5.75 -4.55
CA PHE A 56 -8.90 -4.77 -5.49
C PHE A 56 -9.42 -3.51 -4.81
N ILE A 57 -10.08 -3.64 -3.66
CA ILE A 57 -10.57 -2.49 -2.91
C ILE A 57 -9.40 -1.63 -2.42
N ILE A 58 -8.30 -2.23 -1.97
CA ILE A 58 -7.10 -1.50 -1.54
C ILE A 58 -6.47 -0.72 -2.68
N GLN A 59 -6.58 -1.21 -3.92
CA GLN A 59 -6.05 -0.51 -5.09
C GLN A 59 -6.74 0.82 -5.39
N THR A 60 -7.91 1.06 -4.80
CA THR A 60 -8.53 2.40 -4.79
C THR A 60 -7.68 3.46 -4.08
N GLN A 61 -6.63 3.06 -3.34
CA GLN A 61 -5.61 3.97 -2.79
C GLN A 61 -5.03 4.91 -3.84
N THR A 62 -4.97 4.49 -5.12
CA THR A 62 -4.51 5.33 -6.23
C THR A 62 -5.34 6.60 -6.37
N LEU A 63 -6.67 6.52 -6.18
CA LEU A 63 -7.55 7.68 -6.21
C LEU A 63 -7.24 8.62 -5.05
N PHE A 64 -7.16 8.08 -3.84
CA PHE A 64 -6.85 8.88 -2.65
C PHE A 64 -5.46 9.51 -2.74
N LEU A 65 -4.47 8.82 -3.31
CA LEU A 65 -3.13 9.36 -3.54
C LEU A 65 -3.12 10.52 -4.54
N ALA A 66 -3.88 10.41 -5.63
CA ALA A 66 -4.04 11.48 -6.60
C ALA A 66 -4.75 12.69 -5.98
N ILE A 67 -5.85 12.47 -5.27
CA ILE A 67 -6.63 13.51 -4.58
C ILE A 67 -5.78 14.18 -3.50
N PHE A 68 -5.13 13.41 -2.62
CA PHE A 68 -4.34 13.95 -1.52
C PHE A 68 -3.08 14.64 -2.04
N GLY A 69 -2.42 14.10 -3.06
CA GLY A 69 -1.30 14.75 -3.74
C GLY A 69 -1.69 16.11 -4.33
N TYR A 70 -2.85 16.17 -5.00
CA TYR A 70 -3.36 17.42 -5.55
C TYR A 70 -3.73 18.44 -4.46
N ILE A 71 -4.52 18.04 -3.46
CA ILE A 71 -5.06 18.95 -2.43
C ILE A 71 -3.97 19.40 -1.45
N PHE A 72 -3.21 18.46 -0.87
CA PHE A 72 -2.32 18.76 0.25
C PHE A 72 -0.88 19.06 -0.16
N LEU A 73 -0.41 18.50 -1.28
CA LEU A 73 0.94 18.73 -1.80
C LEU A 73 0.97 19.66 -3.02
N LYS A 74 -0.20 20.07 -3.54
CA LYS A 74 -0.34 20.92 -4.74
C LYS A 74 0.36 20.32 -5.96
N GLU A 75 0.39 18.99 -6.05
CA GLU A 75 0.99 18.29 -7.17
C GLU A 75 0.11 18.43 -8.42
N LYS A 76 0.73 18.83 -9.54
CA LYS A 76 0.01 18.91 -10.81
C LYS A 76 -0.05 17.54 -11.47
N ILE A 77 -1.26 17.09 -11.76
CA ILE A 77 -1.50 15.85 -12.51
C ILE A 77 -1.54 16.21 -14.00
N ASN A 78 -0.62 15.65 -14.78
CA ASN A 78 -0.64 15.85 -16.24
C ASN A 78 -1.71 14.95 -16.89
N LEU A 79 -2.05 15.24 -18.14
CA LEU A 79 -3.11 14.53 -18.85
C LEU A 79 -2.85 13.02 -18.94
N ILE A 80 -1.60 12.61 -19.20
CA ILE A 80 -1.23 11.18 -19.30
C ILE A 80 -1.45 10.46 -17.97
N THR A 81 -1.07 11.08 -16.85
CA THR A 81 -1.27 10.51 -15.50
C THR A 81 -2.75 10.41 -15.19
N LEU A 82 -3.54 11.44 -15.53
CA LEU A 82 -4.98 11.42 -15.33
C LEU A 82 -5.65 10.30 -16.15
N THR A 83 -5.33 10.20 -17.44
CA THR A 83 -5.85 9.13 -18.30
C THR A 83 -5.44 7.74 -17.79
N SER A 84 -4.20 7.58 -17.29
CA SER A 84 -3.73 6.32 -16.72
C SER A 84 -4.49 5.96 -15.43
N ILE A 85 -4.79 6.95 -14.57
CA ILE A 85 -5.63 6.72 -13.38
C ILE A 85 -7.03 6.29 -13.77
N ILE A 86 -7.68 7.02 -14.70
CA ILE A 86 -9.05 6.69 -15.14
C ILE A 86 -9.11 5.28 -15.72
N LEU A 87 -8.13 4.94 -16.58
CA LEU A 87 -8.05 3.62 -17.21
C LEU A 87 -7.79 2.51 -16.19
N ALA A 88 -6.88 2.72 -15.24
CA ALA A 88 -6.63 1.72 -14.21
C ALA A 88 -7.85 1.51 -13.32
N ILE A 89 -8.56 2.58 -12.95
CA ILE A 89 -9.74 2.50 -12.11
C ILE A 89 -10.91 1.83 -12.83
N SER A 90 -11.09 2.03 -14.14
CA SER A 90 -12.07 1.26 -14.89
C SER A 90 -11.74 -0.24 -14.89
N GLY A 91 -10.46 -0.60 -15.00
CA GLY A 91 -9.99 -1.97 -14.81
C GLY A 91 -10.34 -2.52 -13.43
N ILE A 92 -10.04 -1.79 -12.35
CA ILE A 92 -10.39 -2.20 -10.97
C ILE A 92 -11.90 -2.36 -10.78
N ILE A 93 -12.72 -1.44 -11.31
CA ILE A 93 -14.19 -1.53 -11.23
C ILE A 93 -14.70 -2.80 -11.93
N LEU A 94 -14.14 -3.16 -13.10
CA LEU A 94 -14.48 -4.41 -13.77
C LEU A 94 -14.09 -5.64 -12.95
N MET A 95 -12.93 -5.60 -12.29
CA MET A 95 -12.47 -6.70 -11.43
C MET A 95 -13.41 -6.88 -10.23
N VAL A 96 -13.74 -5.80 -9.51
CA VAL A 96 -14.62 -5.83 -8.31
C VAL A 96 -16.08 -6.14 -8.65
N GLY A 97 -16.61 -5.56 -9.73
CA GLY A 97 -18.04 -5.64 -10.06
C GLY A 97 -18.53 -7.07 -10.28
N SER A 98 -17.63 -7.97 -10.69
CA SER A 98 -17.93 -9.38 -10.95
C SER A 98 -17.76 -10.32 -9.76
N SER A 99 -17.16 -9.85 -8.67
CA SER A 99 -16.74 -10.68 -7.53
C SER A 99 -17.50 -10.35 -6.23
N LEU A 100 -18.41 -9.39 -6.28
CA LEU A 100 -19.30 -9.02 -5.17
C LEU A 100 -20.31 -10.14 -4.90
N THR A 101 -20.14 -10.84 -3.78
CA THR A 101 -21.06 -11.89 -3.33
C THR A 101 -21.85 -11.43 -2.10
N VAL A 102 -23.12 -11.83 -2.00
CA VAL A 102 -23.97 -11.57 -0.83
C VAL A 102 -23.31 -12.16 0.42
N GLY A 103 -23.23 -11.37 1.49
CA GLY A 103 -22.58 -11.76 2.76
C GLY A 103 -21.16 -11.22 2.97
N GLN A 104 -20.51 -10.66 1.94
CA GLN A 104 -19.14 -10.13 2.02
C GLN A 104 -19.05 -8.61 2.26
N MET A 105 -20.20 -7.93 2.38
CA MET A 105 -20.26 -6.46 2.38
C MET A 105 -19.51 -5.82 3.55
N SER A 106 -19.56 -6.43 4.74
CA SER A 106 -18.85 -5.96 5.93
C SER A 106 -17.33 -5.95 5.71
N GLY A 107 -16.78 -7.02 5.14
CA GLY A 107 -15.37 -7.12 4.76
C GLY A 107 -14.99 -6.09 3.70
N ASN A 108 -15.84 -5.92 2.68
CA ASN A 108 -15.60 -4.95 1.61
C ASN A 108 -15.58 -3.49 2.13
N ILE A 109 -16.52 -3.12 3.01
CA ILE A 109 -16.55 -1.79 3.63
C ILE A 109 -15.32 -1.58 4.52
N ALA A 110 -14.94 -2.58 5.32
CA ALA A 110 -13.75 -2.49 6.17
C ALA A 110 -12.45 -2.34 5.35
N ALA A 111 -12.37 -2.99 4.18
CA ALA A 111 -11.22 -2.90 3.28
C ALA A 111 -10.96 -1.46 2.80
N PHE A 112 -11.99 -0.61 2.70
CA PHE A 112 -11.84 0.80 2.31
C PHE A 112 -11.11 1.68 3.34
N ILE A 113 -10.93 1.21 4.57
CA ILE A 113 -10.13 1.94 5.58
C ILE A 113 -8.66 1.97 5.14
N MET A 114 -8.14 0.84 4.65
CA MET A 114 -6.75 0.67 4.26
C MET A 114 -6.27 1.66 3.16
N PRO A 115 -6.96 1.87 2.03
CA PRO A 115 -6.50 2.78 0.98
C PRO A 115 -6.40 4.23 1.45
N ILE A 116 -7.31 4.69 2.31
CA ILE A 116 -7.26 6.03 2.90
C ILE A 116 -6.08 6.16 3.85
N SER A 117 -5.88 5.15 4.69
CA SER A 117 -4.76 5.10 5.63
C SER A 117 -3.41 5.06 4.92
N PHE A 118 -3.30 4.27 3.85
CA PHE A 118 -2.09 4.19 3.04
C PHE A 118 -1.81 5.50 2.30
N ALA A 119 -2.83 6.13 1.71
CA ALA A 119 -2.66 7.43 1.08
C ALA A 119 -2.19 8.49 2.09
N THR A 120 -2.67 8.42 3.34
CA THR A 120 -2.22 9.28 4.44
C THR A 120 -0.75 9.03 4.80
N LEU A 121 -0.31 7.77 4.85
CA LEU A 121 1.11 7.43 5.04
C LEU A 121 1.97 8.11 3.96
N ILE A 122 1.64 7.90 2.68
CA ILE A 122 2.42 8.47 1.57
C ILE A 122 2.42 10.00 1.64
N LEU A 123 1.28 10.61 1.97
CA LEU A 123 1.17 12.05 2.16
C LEU A 123 2.13 12.58 3.24
N ILE A 124 2.19 11.91 4.41
CA ILE A 124 3.08 12.30 5.50
C ILE A 124 4.55 12.14 5.09
N VAL A 125 4.91 11.01 4.48
CA VAL A 125 6.26 10.76 3.96
C VAL A 125 6.68 11.83 2.95
N ARG A 126 5.76 12.25 2.08
CA ARG A 126 5.95 13.28 1.07
C ARG A 126 6.06 14.70 1.63
N LYS A 127 5.31 15.00 2.68
CA LYS A 127 5.32 16.31 3.32
C LYS A 127 6.59 16.55 4.14
N PHE A 128 7.21 15.47 4.63
CA PHE A 128 8.42 15.52 5.46
C PHE A 128 9.55 14.63 4.91
N PRO A 129 10.07 14.88 3.70
CA PRO A 129 11.00 13.97 3.00
C PRO A 129 12.38 13.86 3.67
N SER A 130 12.78 14.85 4.47
CA SER A 130 14.03 14.86 5.24
C SER A 130 13.96 14.05 6.54
N VAL A 131 12.76 13.71 7.00
CA VAL A 131 12.51 12.97 8.24
C VAL A 131 12.41 11.48 7.92
N ASP A 132 12.95 10.65 8.81
CA ASP A 132 12.75 9.22 8.68
C ASP A 132 11.38 8.80 9.23
N MET A 133 10.52 8.31 8.34
CA MET A 133 9.14 7.93 8.67
C MET A 133 8.99 6.41 8.87
N VAL A 134 10.07 5.63 8.92
CA VAL A 134 10.01 4.21 9.34
C VAL A 134 9.39 4.04 10.75
N PRO A 135 9.68 4.90 11.76
CA PRO A 135 9.04 4.83 13.08
C PRO A 135 7.49 4.85 13.05
N LEU A 136 6.88 5.52 12.08
CA LEU A 136 5.43 5.55 11.89
C LEU A 136 4.87 4.13 11.71
N GLN A 137 5.54 3.30 10.93
CA GLN A 137 5.12 1.91 10.65
C GLN A 137 5.24 1.03 11.90
N PHE A 138 6.27 1.27 12.70
CA PHE A 138 6.43 0.58 13.98
C PHE A 138 5.30 0.92 14.94
N ILE A 139 4.93 2.21 15.05
CA ILE A 139 3.77 2.65 15.83
C ILE A 139 2.49 1.97 15.30
N ALA A 140 2.31 1.92 13.98
CA ALA A 140 1.18 1.26 13.36
C ALA A 140 1.09 -0.22 13.72
N GLY A 141 2.23 -0.93 13.70
CA GLY A 141 2.32 -2.33 14.09
C GLY A 141 1.98 -2.57 15.56
N ILE A 142 2.48 -1.74 16.48
CA ILE A 142 2.15 -1.86 17.92
C ILE A 142 0.65 -1.63 18.15
N ILE A 143 0.07 -0.60 17.55
CA ILE A 143 -1.35 -0.31 17.74
C ILE A 143 -2.21 -1.41 17.11
N ALA A 144 -1.86 -1.90 15.91
CA ALA A 144 -2.54 -3.03 15.28
C ALA A 144 -2.43 -4.31 16.13
N LEU A 145 -1.29 -4.55 16.78
CA LEU A 145 -1.12 -5.65 17.75
C LEU A 145 -2.09 -5.50 18.94
N ILE A 146 -2.20 -4.30 19.51
CA ILE A 146 -3.11 -4.02 20.63
C ILE A 146 -4.57 -4.26 20.18
N ILE A 147 -4.96 -3.74 19.02
CA ILE A 147 -6.30 -3.95 18.46
C ILE A 147 -6.54 -5.45 18.24
N GLY A 148 -5.61 -6.14 17.61
CA GLY A 148 -5.69 -7.58 17.35
C GLY A 148 -5.79 -8.41 18.62
N TYR A 149 -5.08 -8.02 19.69
CA TYR A 149 -5.17 -8.66 21.00
C TYR A 149 -6.59 -8.58 21.59
N PHE A 150 -7.22 -7.40 21.56
CA PHE A 150 -8.59 -7.22 22.05
C PHE A 150 -9.65 -7.90 21.16
N MET A 151 -9.39 -8.02 19.87
CA MET A 151 -10.30 -8.69 18.92
C MET A 151 -10.14 -10.21 18.89
N SER A 152 -9.01 -10.74 19.38
CA SER A 152 -8.75 -12.17 19.34
C SER A 152 -9.54 -12.92 20.40
N LYS A 153 -10.10 -14.08 20.02
CA LYS A 153 -10.76 -15.00 20.95
C LYS A 153 -9.77 -15.85 21.75
N THR A 154 -8.53 -15.97 21.26
CA THR A 154 -7.48 -16.80 21.88
C THR A 154 -6.09 -16.20 21.63
N ILE A 155 -5.18 -16.40 22.57
CA ILE A 155 -3.77 -15.98 22.45
C ILE A 155 -2.87 -17.21 22.21
N PHE A 156 -3.45 -18.41 22.23
CA PHE A 156 -2.74 -19.62 21.87
C PHE A 156 -2.53 -19.66 20.36
N ILE A 157 -1.28 -19.44 19.95
CA ILE A 157 -0.84 -19.42 18.55
C ILE A 157 0.14 -20.58 18.37
N SER A 158 -0.01 -21.36 17.31
CA SER A 158 0.92 -22.45 17.01
C SER A 158 2.29 -21.90 16.58
N LEU A 159 3.36 -22.69 16.76
CA LEU A 159 4.69 -22.31 16.26
C LEU A 159 4.70 -22.08 14.75
N ASN A 160 3.86 -22.81 14.00
CA ASN A 160 3.70 -22.63 12.56
C ASN A 160 3.10 -21.25 12.24
N ASP A 161 2.03 -20.85 12.93
CA ASP A 161 1.39 -19.55 12.70
C ASP A 161 2.30 -18.38 13.11
N ILE A 162 3.10 -18.55 14.17
CA ILE A 162 4.15 -17.58 14.54
C ILE A 162 5.18 -17.46 13.42
N PHE A 163 5.62 -18.58 12.84
CA PHE A 163 6.57 -18.59 11.75
C PHE A 163 6.01 -17.92 10.48
N LEU A 164 4.77 -18.23 10.10
CA LEU A 164 4.08 -17.59 8.98
C LEU A 164 3.86 -16.09 9.23
N GLY A 165 3.45 -15.72 10.46
CA GLY A 165 3.31 -14.33 10.88
C GLY A 165 4.63 -13.57 10.84
N PHE A 166 5.74 -14.22 11.21
CA PHE A 166 7.09 -13.65 11.08
C PHE A 166 7.46 -13.42 9.61
N LEU A 167 7.20 -14.39 8.72
CA LEU A 167 7.48 -14.23 7.29
C LEU A 167 6.65 -13.08 6.68
N ALA A 168 5.35 -13.03 6.96
CA ALA A 168 4.47 -11.96 6.50
C ALA A 168 4.86 -10.59 7.09
N GLY A 169 5.15 -10.53 8.39
CA GLY A 169 5.47 -9.29 9.08
C GLY A 169 6.85 -8.73 8.75
N PHE A 170 7.89 -9.57 8.84
CA PHE A 170 9.27 -9.14 8.65
C PHE A 170 9.61 -8.98 7.16
N PHE A 171 9.35 -10.02 6.35
CA PHE A 171 9.76 -10.01 4.94
C PHE A 171 8.81 -9.19 4.08
N GLN A 172 7.51 -9.48 4.12
CA GLN A 172 6.56 -8.84 3.21
C GLN A 172 6.24 -7.41 3.66
N LEU A 173 5.75 -7.22 4.89
CA LEU A 173 5.37 -5.90 5.39
C LEU A 173 6.58 -5.03 5.69
N GLY A 174 7.54 -5.53 6.47
CA GLY A 174 8.72 -4.77 6.89
C GLY A 174 9.54 -4.22 5.72
N PHE A 175 10.05 -5.09 4.84
CA PHE A 175 10.80 -4.62 3.67
C PHE A 175 9.93 -3.83 2.70
N GLY A 176 8.70 -4.29 2.43
CA GLY A 176 7.79 -3.60 1.50
C GLY A 176 7.55 -2.14 1.90
N PHE A 177 7.18 -1.90 3.15
CA PHE A 177 6.91 -0.56 3.65
C PHE A 177 8.17 0.31 3.79
N ILE A 178 9.34 -0.27 4.09
CA ILE A 178 10.62 0.47 4.04
C ILE A 178 10.91 0.94 2.62
N LEU A 179 10.81 0.05 1.62
CA LEU A 179 11.04 0.37 0.21
C LEU A 179 10.06 1.42 -0.30
N ILE A 180 8.77 1.27 0.01
CA ILE A 180 7.73 2.26 -0.30
C ILE A 180 8.08 3.61 0.35
N THR A 181 8.47 3.63 1.62
CA THR A 181 8.78 4.88 2.33
C THR A 181 10.02 5.57 1.80
N ILE A 182 11.01 4.83 1.31
CA ILE A 182 12.18 5.41 0.65
C ILE A 182 11.79 5.95 -0.74
N GLY A 183 11.09 5.15 -1.54
CA GLY A 183 10.71 5.50 -2.91
C GLY A 183 9.70 6.65 -2.99
N ALA A 184 8.74 6.69 -2.07
CA ALA A 184 7.69 7.69 -2.04
C ALA A 184 8.21 9.10 -1.75
N ARG A 185 9.30 9.27 -0.99
CA ARG A 185 9.87 10.60 -0.64
C ARG A 185 10.12 11.49 -1.86
N SER A 186 10.56 10.91 -2.97
CA SER A 186 10.92 11.63 -4.19
C SER A 186 9.94 11.43 -5.35
N THR A 187 8.92 10.59 -5.16
CA THR A 187 7.99 10.21 -6.24
C THR A 187 6.65 10.90 -6.00
N PRO A 188 6.06 11.61 -6.99
CA PRO A 188 4.75 12.22 -6.83
C PRO A 188 3.69 11.20 -6.39
N SER A 189 2.76 11.59 -5.52
CA SER A 189 1.80 10.67 -4.88
C SER A 189 0.97 9.90 -5.91
N ALA A 190 0.48 10.58 -6.95
CA ALA A 190 -0.27 9.96 -8.04
C ALA A 190 0.54 8.87 -8.78
N LEU A 191 1.85 9.09 -8.96
CA LEU A 191 2.72 8.12 -9.63
C LEU A 191 3.00 6.89 -8.73
N VAL A 192 3.14 7.10 -7.42
CA VAL A 192 3.24 6.00 -6.44
C VAL A 192 2.02 5.07 -6.56
N GLY A 193 0.81 5.65 -6.59
CA GLY A 193 -0.43 4.88 -6.75
C GLY A 193 -0.45 4.04 -8.03
N ILE A 194 -0.09 4.63 -9.17
CA ILE A 194 -0.05 3.90 -10.45
C ILE A 194 0.96 2.76 -10.44
N ILE A 195 2.15 2.96 -9.84
CA ILE A 195 3.14 1.88 -9.74
C ILE A 195 2.60 0.74 -8.89
N MET A 196 1.93 1.05 -7.79
CA MET A 196 1.33 0.06 -6.90
C MET A 196 0.17 -0.71 -7.55
N LEU A 197 -0.48 -0.17 -8.57
CA LEU A 197 -1.48 -0.90 -9.34
C LEU A 197 -0.95 -2.17 -10.01
N SER A 198 0.37 -2.28 -10.21
CA SER A 198 1.01 -3.53 -10.66
C SER A 198 0.69 -4.72 -9.74
N GLU A 199 0.57 -4.48 -8.44
CA GLU A 199 0.22 -5.49 -7.43
C GLU A 199 -1.23 -5.97 -7.58
N ALA A 200 -2.12 -5.15 -8.17
CA ALA A 200 -3.54 -5.48 -8.34
C ALA A 200 -3.72 -6.79 -9.11
N VAL A 201 -2.85 -7.01 -10.09
CA VAL A 201 -2.93 -8.15 -11.01
C VAL A 201 -2.20 -9.36 -10.44
N LEU A 202 -1.14 -9.12 -9.66
CA LEU A 202 -0.38 -10.19 -9.02
C LEU A 202 -1.18 -10.88 -7.91
N GLY A 203 -1.99 -10.16 -7.14
CA GLY A 203 -2.76 -10.74 -6.02
C GLY A 203 -3.65 -11.93 -6.43
N PRO A 204 -4.60 -11.75 -7.37
CA PRO A 204 -5.43 -12.85 -7.87
C PRO A 204 -4.61 -13.94 -8.56
N PHE A 205 -3.52 -13.59 -9.24
CA PHE A 205 -2.63 -14.57 -9.87
C PHE A 205 -2.01 -15.51 -8.82
N TRP A 206 -1.55 -14.98 -7.68
CA TRP A 206 -1.05 -15.79 -6.57
C TRP A 206 -2.16 -16.61 -5.89
N ALA A 207 -3.33 -16.01 -5.66
CA ALA A 207 -4.48 -16.69 -5.06
C ALA A 207 -4.97 -17.85 -5.93
N TRP A 208 -4.97 -17.68 -7.26
CA TRP A 208 -5.26 -18.73 -8.21
C TRP A 208 -4.24 -19.88 -8.13
N MET A 209 -2.94 -19.57 -8.13
CA MET A 209 -1.88 -20.57 -8.17
C MET A 209 -1.73 -21.36 -6.86
N PHE A 210 -1.94 -20.72 -5.70
CA PHE A 210 -1.65 -21.34 -4.39
C PHE A 210 -2.90 -21.69 -3.57
N ILE A 211 -4.02 -21.00 -3.80
CA ILE A 211 -5.25 -21.14 -3.02
C ILE A 211 -6.40 -21.70 -3.90
N ASN A 212 -6.15 -21.92 -5.20
CA ASN A 212 -7.14 -22.37 -6.19
C ASN A 212 -8.37 -21.45 -6.29
N GLU A 213 -8.21 -20.14 -6.00
CA GLU A 213 -9.23 -19.14 -6.29
C GLU A 213 -9.27 -18.88 -7.79
N ASN A 214 -10.23 -19.46 -8.52
CA ASN A 214 -10.36 -19.26 -9.97
C ASN A 214 -10.85 -17.83 -10.29
N PRO A 215 -10.02 -16.97 -10.91
CA PRO A 215 -10.44 -15.62 -11.22
C PRO A 215 -11.42 -15.64 -12.41
N PRO A 216 -12.55 -14.93 -12.33
CA PRO A 216 -13.47 -14.81 -13.46
C PRO A 216 -12.81 -14.06 -14.62
N THR A 217 -13.33 -14.25 -15.84
CA THR A 217 -12.78 -13.61 -17.07
C THR A 217 -12.72 -12.08 -16.96
N SER A 218 -13.67 -11.47 -16.26
CA SER A 218 -13.68 -10.04 -15.91
C SER A 218 -12.44 -9.58 -15.14
N VAL A 219 -11.94 -10.42 -14.22
CA VAL A 219 -10.71 -10.13 -13.46
C VAL A 219 -9.49 -10.16 -14.37
N LEU A 220 -9.43 -11.10 -15.31
CA LEU A 220 -8.34 -11.18 -16.30
C LEU A 220 -8.33 -9.96 -17.24
N ILE A 221 -9.50 -9.61 -17.79
CA ILE A 221 -9.65 -8.45 -18.68
C ILE A 221 -9.33 -7.16 -17.92
N GLY A 222 -9.88 -6.98 -16.71
CA GLY A 222 -9.58 -5.83 -15.86
C GLY A 222 -8.10 -5.73 -15.50
N GLY A 223 -7.45 -6.87 -15.21
CA GLY A 223 -6.01 -6.92 -14.96
C GLY A 223 -5.17 -6.48 -16.17
N LEU A 224 -5.54 -6.89 -17.39
CA LEU A 224 -4.87 -6.43 -18.62
C LEU A 224 -5.01 -4.91 -18.81
N ILE A 225 -6.20 -4.35 -18.53
CA ILE A 225 -6.45 -2.91 -18.59
C ILE A 225 -5.55 -2.17 -17.59
N VAL A 226 -5.44 -2.68 -16.36
CA VAL A 226 -4.57 -2.10 -15.32
C VAL A 226 -3.10 -2.14 -15.74
N ILE A 227 -2.60 -3.28 -16.23
CA ILE A 227 -1.21 -3.40 -16.73
C ILE A 227 -0.96 -2.39 -17.84
N PHE A 228 -1.88 -2.26 -18.80
CA PHE A 228 -1.74 -1.32 -19.90
C PHE A 228 -1.67 0.13 -19.42
N ALA A 229 -2.50 0.51 -18.44
CA ALA A 229 -2.45 1.83 -17.81
C ALA A 229 -1.10 2.09 -17.11
N VAL A 230 -0.57 1.11 -16.38
CA VAL A 230 0.75 1.21 -15.73
C VAL A 230 1.86 1.38 -16.76
N LEU A 231 1.81 0.61 -17.86
CA LEU A 231 2.80 0.68 -18.94
C LEU A 231 2.81 2.06 -19.61
N ILE A 232 1.64 2.63 -19.94
CA ILE A 232 1.53 3.99 -20.50
C ILE A 232 2.21 4.99 -19.57
N GLN A 233 1.89 4.93 -18.27
CA GLN A 233 2.48 5.84 -17.29
C GLN A 233 3.99 5.69 -17.23
N PHE A 234 4.50 4.46 -17.16
CA PHE A 234 5.92 4.19 -17.05
C PHE A 234 6.71 4.70 -18.27
N LEU A 235 6.21 4.43 -19.48
CA LEU A 235 6.79 4.92 -20.72
C LEU A 235 6.82 6.45 -20.78
N SER A 236 5.77 7.12 -20.30
CA SER A 236 5.72 8.59 -20.24
C SER A 236 6.81 9.19 -19.35
N VAL A 237 7.07 8.56 -18.19
CA VAL A 237 8.11 8.98 -17.23
C VAL A 237 9.49 8.79 -17.85
N MET A 238 9.74 7.65 -18.52
CA MET A 238 10.99 7.39 -19.22
C MET A 238 11.28 8.40 -20.33
N LYS A 239 10.28 8.70 -21.19
CA LYS A 239 10.42 9.66 -22.28
C LYS A 239 10.76 11.06 -21.76
N LYS A 240 10.11 11.48 -20.68
CA LYS A 240 10.40 12.78 -20.05
C LYS A 240 11.85 12.85 -19.55
N LYS A 241 12.33 11.81 -18.88
CA LYS A 241 13.71 11.73 -18.38
C LYS A 241 14.75 11.73 -19.50
N SER A 242 14.49 11.01 -20.60
CA SER A 242 15.38 11.01 -21.77
C SER A 242 15.44 12.35 -22.48
N ALA A 243 14.39 13.17 -22.40
CA ALA A 243 14.37 14.52 -22.98
C ALA A 243 15.02 15.59 -22.08
N THR A 244 15.34 15.25 -20.83
CA THR A 244 16.00 16.18 -19.88
C THR A 244 17.49 15.89 -19.65
N ASN A 245 18.00 14.78 -20.22
CA ASN A 245 19.42 14.42 -20.25
C ASN A 245 20.01 14.77 -21.61
#